data_AF-A0A1T1AYL5-F1
#
_entry.id   AF-A0A1T1AYL5-F1
#
_cell.length_a   1.000
_cell.length_b   1.000
_cell.length_c   1.000
_cell.angle_alpha   90.00
_cell.angle_beta   90.00
_cell.angle_gamma   90.00
#
_symmetry.space_group_name_H-M   'P 1'
#
loop_
_entity.id
_entity.type
_entity.pdbx_description
1 polymer ?
#
loop_
_entity_poly.entity_id
_entity_poly.type
_entity_poly.pdbx_seq_one_letter_code
_entity_poly.pdbx_strand_id
1 'polypeptide(L)' 'MPVVFRYKSFRFFFYSNEGNPREAMHIHVRGAEGEAKFWLTPTVYLADSDGFDARTLRELRDAVITNKDLIERTWNDHFA' A
#
# COMPACT_ATOMS: atom_id res chain seq x y z
N MET A 1 2.77 -10.50 -7.62
CA MET A 1 2.94 -9.56 -6.49
C MET A 1 4.12 -8.65 -6.79
N PRO A 2 3.91 -7.59 -7.58
CA PRO A 2 4.93 -6.58 -7.80
C PRO A 2 5.20 -5.82 -6.49
N VAL A 3 6.46 -5.79 -6.06
CA VAL A 3 6.89 -4.85 -5.02
C VAL A 3 7.10 -3.51 -5.71
N VAL A 4 6.33 -2.51 -5.29
CA VAL A 4 6.38 -1.15 -5.83
C VAL A 4 7.63 -0.44 -5.32
N PHE A 5 7.84 -0.47 -4.00
CA PHE A 5 9.05 0.07 -3.37
C PHE A 5 9.30 -0.57 -2.00
N ARG A 6 10.47 -0.28 -1.43
CA ARG A 6 10.84 -0.65 -0.07
C ARG A 6 11.19 0.60 0.71
N TYR A 7 10.78 0.62 1.98
CA TYR A 7 11.11 1.69 2.90
C TYR A 7 11.46 1.07 4.25
N LYS A 8 12.70 1.27 4.71
CA LYS A 8 13.28 0.56 5.87
C LYS A 8 13.09 -0.97 5.71
N SER A 9 12.53 -1.63 6.72
CA SER A 9 12.20 -3.07 6.72
C SER A 9 10.83 -3.38 6.09
N PHE A 10 10.09 -2.38 5.61
CA PHE A 10 8.76 -2.54 5.05
C PHE A 10 8.78 -2.69 3.53
N ARG A 11 7.89 -3.56 3.03
CA ARG A 11 7.67 -3.78 1.60
C ARG A 11 6.29 -3.28 1.22
N PHE A 12 6.23 -2.49 0.16
CA PHE A 12 5.00 -1.92 -0.38
C PHE A 12 4.68 -2.61 -1.71
N PHE A 13 3.48 -3.18 -1.86
CA PHE A 13 3.12 -4.04 -2.98
C PHE A 13 1.61 -4.06 -3.26
N PHE A 14 1.26 -4.62 -4.42
CA PHE A 14 -0.11 -5.01 -4.76
C PHE A 14 -0.22 -6.53 -4.87
N TYR A 15 -1.39 -7.08 -4.57
CA TYR A 15 -1.67 -8.46 -4.98
C TYR A 15 -1.98 -8.46 -6.47
N SER A 16 -1.55 -9.48 -7.21
CA SER A 16 -1.90 -9.54 -8.64
C SER A 16 -3.33 -10.04 -8.88
N ASN A 17 -3.97 -10.57 -7.84
CA ASN A 17 -5.33 -11.10 -7.86
C ASN A 17 -6.24 -10.25 -6.96
N GLU A 18 -6.53 -9.01 -7.37
CA GLU A 18 -7.33 -8.01 -6.64
C GLU A 18 -8.86 -8.23 -6.75
N GLY A 19 -9.32 -9.47 -6.92
CA GLY A 19 -10.74 -9.83 -7.02
C GLY A 19 -11.42 -9.54 -8.36
N ASN A 20 -12.71 -9.88 -8.46
CA ASN A 20 -13.58 -9.59 -9.60
C ASN A 20 -15.01 -9.22 -9.07
N PRO A 21 -15.42 -7.94 -9.11
CA PRO A 21 -14.71 -6.79 -9.69
C PRO A 21 -13.47 -6.39 -8.87
N ARG A 22 -12.51 -5.76 -9.55
CA ARG A 22 -11.27 -5.27 -8.94
C ARG A 22 -11.56 -4.16 -7.93
N GLU A 23 -10.91 -4.22 -6.78
CA GLU A 23 -10.96 -3.14 -5.80
C GLU A 23 -10.36 -1.82 -6.33
N ALA A 24 -10.70 -0.71 -5.68
CA ALA A 24 -10.11 0.60 -5.96
C ALA A 24 -8.58 0.58 -5.72
N MET A 25 -7.88 1.61 -6.17
CA MET A 25 -6.43 1.67 -6.04
C MET A 25 -6.01 1.73 -4.57
N HIS A 26 -5.20 0.76 -4.17
CA HIS A 26 -4.69 0.63 -2.81
C HIS A 26 -3.31 0.00 -2.82
N ILE A 27 -2.60 0.10 -1.70
CA ILE A 27 -1.30 -0.54 -1.51
C ILE A 27 -1.27 -1.29 -0.19
N HIS A 28 -0.65 -2.46 -0.22
CA HIS A 28 -0.37 -3.26 0.97
C HIS A 28 1.07 -3.01 1.43
N VAL A 29 1.26 -3.05 2.74
CA VAL A 29 2.53 -2.83 3.42
C VAL A 29 2.78 -3.98 4.36
N ARG A 30 3.85 -4.75 4.15
CA ARG A 30 4.22 -5.86 5.04
C ARG A 30 5.56 -5.62 5.70
N GLY A 31 5.59 -5.81 7.02
CA GLY A 31 6.76 -5.74 7.88
C GLY A 31 6.96 -7.04 8.67
N ALA A 32 7.88 -7.03 9.63
CA ALA A 32 8.08 -8.18 10.53
C ALA A 32 6.94 -8.34 11.54
N GLU A 33 6.34 -7.23 11.95
CA GLU A 33 5.33 -7.20 13.01
C GLU A 33 3.90 -7.37 12.48
N GLY A 34 3.66 -7.14 11.18
CA GLY A 34 2.32 -7.18 10.64
C GLY A 34 2.18 -6.68 9.20
N GLU A 35 0.95 -6.32 8.86
CA GLU A 35 0.55 -5.85 7.54
C GLU A 35 -0.49 -4.74 7.63
N ALA A 36 -0.45 -3.81 6.68
CA ALA A 36 -1.44 -2.74 6.56
C ALA A 36 -1.84 -2.54 5.11
N LYS A 37 -3.06 -2.07 4.91
CA LYS A 37 -3.62 -1.70 3.61
C LYS A 37 -4.01 -0.23 3.63
N PHE A 38 -3.64 0.51 2.59
CA PHE A 38 -3.99 1.92 2.41
C PHE A 38 -4.72 2.13 1.09
N TRP A 39 -5.88 2.78 1.12
CA TRP A 39 -6.51 3.31 -0.09
C TRP A 39 -5.80 4.58 -0.55
N LEU A 40 -5.74 4.83 -1.86
CA LEU A 40 -5.10 6.02 -2.43
C LEU A 40 -6.09 7.14 -2.81
N THR A 41 -7.36 6.81 -3.01
CA THR A 41 -8.40 7.71 -3.52
C THR A 41 -9.62 7.72 -2.61
N PRO A 42 -10.26 8.89 -2.35
CA PRO A 42 -9.90 10.23 -2.82
C PRO A 42 -8.69 10.85 -2.10
N THR A 43 -8.29 10.30 -0.95
CA THR A 43 -7.09 10.65 -0.20
C THR A 43 -6.39 9.37 0.26
N VAL A 44 -5.16 9.48 0.78
CA VAL A 44 -4.49 8.34 1.39
C VAL A 44 -5.04 8.11 2.79
N TYR A 45 -5.66 6.96 3.03
CA TYR A 45 -6.16 6.58 4.36
C TYR A 45 -6.00 5.09 4.63
N LEU A 46 -5.89 4.75 5.91
CA LEU A 46 -5.76 3.36 6.36
C LEU A 46 -7.08 2.63 6.13
N ALA A 47 -7.01 1.53 5.38
CA ALA A 47 -8.14 0.63 5.14
C ALA A 47 -8.25 -0.42 6.24
N ASP A 48 -7.11 -1.03 6.55
CA ASP A 48 -6.98 -2.12 7.50
C ASP A 48 -5.54 -2.23 7.99
N SER A 49 -5.35 -2.76 9.19
CA SER A 49 -4.04 -3.04 9.75
C SER A 49 -4.08 -4.12 10.81
N ASP A 50 -3.11 -5.01 10.77
CA ASP A 50 -2.82 -5.97 11.82
C ASP A 50 -1.35 -5.85 12.26
N GLY A 51 -1.11 -5.99 13.56
CA GLY A 51 0.23 -6.00 14.17
C GLY A 51 0.98 -4.67 14.30
N PHE A 52 0.62 -3.62 13.57
CA PHE A 52 1.29 -2.32 13.67
C PHE A 52 0.68 -1.37 14.70
N ASP A 53 1.55 -0.64 15.42
CA ASP A 53 1.13 0.42 16.32
C ASP A 53 0.77 1.72 15.57
N ALA A 54 0.07 2.64 16.27
CA ALA A 54 -0.40 3.88 15.67
C ALA A 54 0.75 4.79 15.18
N ARG A 55 1.94 4.69 15.77
CA ARG A 55 3.12 5.47 15.34
C ARG A 55 3.63 4.96 14.00
N THR A 56 3.80 3.66 13.88
CA THR A 56 4.22 2.98 12.66
C THR A 56 3.21 3.24 11.54
N LEU A 57 1.92 3.10 11.81
CA LEU A 57 0.87 3.37 10.81
C LEU A 57 0.92 4.80 10.26
N ARG A 58 1.22 5.80 11.10
CA ARG A 58 1.42 7.18 10.63
C ARG A 58 2.64 7.30 9.71
N GLU A 59 3.76 6.70 10.10
CA GLU A 59 4.97 6.69 9.28
C GLU A 59 4.76 6.00 7.93
N LEU A 60 4.09 4.84 7.92
CA LEU A 60 3.76 4.10 6.71
C LEU A 60 2.83 4.92 5.80
N ARG A 61 1.80 5.57 6.37
CA ARG A 61 0.92 6.46 5.61
C ARG A 61 1.69 7.61 4.97
N ASP A 62 2.59 8.25 5.71
CA ASP A 62 3.39 9.36 5.18
C ASP A 62 4.32 8.88 4.05
N ALA A 63 4.88 7.66 4.16
CA ALA A 63 5.62 7.03 3.08
C ALA A 63 4.75 6.73 1.84
N VAL A 64 3.49 6.31 2.02
CA VAL A 64 2.53 6.16 0.90
C VAL A 64 2.26 7.51 0.24
N ILE A 65 2.04 8.57 1.01
CA ILE A 65 1.79 9.92 0.48
C ILE A 65 2.98 10.40 -0.33
N THR A 66 4.21 10.28 0.20
CA THR A 66 5.44 10.69 -0.50
C THR A 66 5.65 9.94 -1.82
N ASN A 67 5.21 8.67 -1.90
CA ASN A 67 5.42 7.83 -3.08
C ASN A 67 4.16 7.68 -3.95
N LYS A 68 3.12 8.49 -3.71
CA LYS A 68 1.81 8.34 -4.36
C LYS A 68 1.91 8.21 -5.88
N ASP A 69 2.63 9.10 -6.54
CA ASP A 69 2.78 9.08 -8.01
C ASP A 69 3.43 7.78 -8.54
N LEU A 70 4.39 7.22 -7.81
CA LEU A 70 5.02 5.95 -8.17
C LEU A 70 4.03 4.79 -8.05
N ILE A 71 3.24 4.80 -6.97
CA ILE A 71 2.22 3.79 -6.71
C ILE A 71 1.14 3.84 -7.81
N GLU A 72 0.63 5.03 -8.13
CA GLU A 72 -0.38 5.22 -9.17
C GLU A 72 0.09 4.72 -10.54
N ARG A 73 1.32 5.10 -10.96
CA ARG A 73 1.90 4.61 -12.21
C ARG A 73 2.03 3.08 -12.23
N THR A 74 2.62 2.50 -11.17
CA THR A 74 2.85 1.05 -11.09
C THR A 74 1.53 0.27 -11.09
N TRP A 75 0.48 0.80 -10.44
CA TRP A 75 -0.85 0.21 -10.46
C TRP A 75 -1.42 0.19 -11.88
N ASN A 76 -1.40 1.35 -12.55
CA ASN A 76 -1.92 1.48 -13.91
C ASN A 76 -1.16 0.56 -14.89
N ASP A 77 0.17 0.51 -14.80
CA ASP A 77 0.98 -0.36 -15.66
C ASP A 77 0.72 -1.86 -15.39
N HIS A 78 0.44 -2.24 -14.15
CA HIS A 78 0.21 -3.65 -13.79
C HIS A 78 -1.18 -4.16 -14.18
N PHE A 79 -2.19 -3.28 -14.15
CA PHE A 79 -3.60 -3.65 -14.33
C PHE A 79 -4.23 -3.11 -15.63
N ALA A 80 -3.41 -2.50 -16.49
CA ALA A 80 -3.77 -2.13 -17.86
C ALA A 80 -4.19 -3.34 -18.72
#